data_AF-R7PPJ0-F1
#
_entry.id   AF-R7PPJ0-F1
#
_cell.length_a   1.000
_cell.length_b   1.000
_cell.length_c   1.000
_cell.angle_alpha   90.00
_cell.angle_beta   90.00
_cell.angle_gamma   90.00
#
_symmetry.space_group_name_H-M   'P 1'
#
loop_
_entity.id
_entity.type
_entity.pdbx_description
1 polymer ?
#
loop_
_entity_poly.entity_id
_entity_poly.type
_entity_poly.pdbx_seq_one_letter_code
_entity_poly.pdbx_strand_id
1 'polypeptide(L)'
;MPTEKRGSIGSVKPTGWQVSKYNFIEGKYLYNRCHLLGYQLTAENANPKNLITGTRYLNTVGMLPFENMIADYIKETGNHVLYRVTPIFHGEELVARGVLMEARSIEDYGDGILFNVYCYNNQPKVDINYMTGENFLTKI
;
A
#
# COMPACT_ATOMS: atom_id res chain seq x y z
N MET A 1 12.99 -4.66 11.67
CA MET A 1 11.68 -4.10 12.07
C MET A 1 11.88 -2.91 13.01
N PRO A 2 10.99 -1.90 13.02
CA PRO A 2 11.14 -0.67 13.81
C PRO A 2 11.04 -0.94 15.32
N THR A 3 11.85 -0.23 16.10
CA THR A 3 11.79 -0.18 17.58
C THR A 3 11.08 1.07 18.10
N GLU A 4 10.85 2.05 17.23
CA GLU A 4 10.20 3.32 17.55
C GLU A 4 8.76 3.38 17.04
N LYS A 5 8.00 4.37 17.51
CA LYS A 5 6.64 4.62 17.03
C LYS A 5 6.69 5.39 15.71
N ARG A 6 5.76 5.06 14.81
CA ARG A 6 5.57 5.77 13.54
C ARG A 6 5.25 7.24 13.78
N GLY A 7 5.99 8.12 13.10
CA GLY A 7 5.75 9.56 13.12
C GLY A 7 4.67 10.01 12.13
N SER A 8 4.40 11.31 12.10
CA SER A 8 3.50 11.90 11.09
C SER A 8 4.12 11.83 9.69
N ILE A 9 3.28 11.58 8.69
CA ILE A 9 3.65 11.63 7.27
C ILE A 9 2.81 12.63 6.47
N GLY A 10 2.05 13.49 7.16
CA GLY A 10 1.06 14.39 6.56
C GLY A 10 1.64 15.43 5.58
N SER A 11 2.93 15.74 5.68
CA SER A 11 3.62 16.68 4.78
C SER A 11 3.80 16.12 3.36
N VAL A 12 3.87 14.80 3.18
CA VAL A 12 4.07 14.19 1.87
C VAL A 12 2.77 14.25 1.05
N LYS A 13 2.86 14.67 -0.20
CA LYS A 13 1.74 14.67 -1.15
C LYS A 13 2.19 13.94 -2.41
N PRO A 14 1.89 12.64 -2.55
CA PRO A 14 2.24 11.89 -3.74
C PRO A 14 1.54 12.45 -4.99
N THR A 15 1.90 11.94 -6.17
CA THR A 15 1.22 12.29 -7.42
C THR A 15 -0.28 11.99 -7.34
N GLY A 16 -1.11 12.83 -7.97
CA GLY A 16 -2.57 12.67 -7.98
C GLY A 16 -3.23 12.83 -6.60
N TRP A 17 -2.50 13.33 -5.60
CA TRP A 17 -3.00 13.46 -4.23
C TRP A 17 -4.17 14.45 -4.15
N GLN A 18 -5.28 13.98 -3.60
CA GLN A 18 -6.47 14.78 -3.32
C GLN A 18 -7.05 14.45 -1.95
N VAL A 19 -7.79 15.38 -1.37
CA VAL A 19 -8.51 15.15 -0.11
C VAL A 19 -9.99 14.96 -0.41
N SER A 20 -10.43 13.69 -0.43
CA SER A 20 -11.82 13.32 -0.66
C SER A 20 -12.34 12.47 0.50
N LYS A 21 -13.61 12.69 0.88
CA LYS A 21 -14.25 12.01 2.01
C LYS A 21 -15.56 11.34 1.62
N TYR A 22 -15.76 10.11 2.10
CA TYR A 22 -16.97 9.32 1.91
C TYR A 22 -17.40 8.69 3.25
N ASN A 23 -18.70 8.78 3.58
CA ASN A 23 -19.20 8.30 4.87
C ASN A 23 -19.13 6.78 5.04
N PHE A 24 -19.10 6.02 3.95
CA PHE A 24 -19.02 4.55 3.97
C PHE A 24 -17.58 4.02 4.01
N ILE A 25 -16.56 4.89 3.96
CA ILE A 25 -15.16 4.50 4.10
C ILE A 25 -14.77 4.68 5.57
N GLU A 26 -14.15 3.66 6.17
CA GLU A 26 -13.61 3.76 7.52
C GLU A 26 -12.56 4.89 7.61
N GLY A 27 -12.69 5.77 8.60
CA GLY A 27 -11.85 6.97 8.70
C GLY A 27 -12.23 8.07 7.70
N LYS A 28 -13.26 7.85 6.86
CA LYS A 28 -13.86 8.76 5.88
C LYS A 28 -12.98 9.15 4.70
N TYR A 29 -11.65 9.10 4.79
CA TYR A 29 -10.77 9.52 3.69
C TYR A 29 -10.64 8.42 2.64
N LEU A 30 -10.82 8.78 1.35
CA LEU A 30 -10.57 7.86 0.23
C LEU A 30 -9.08 7.53 0.12
N TYR A 31 -8.24 8.55 -0.02
CA TYR A 31 -6.82 8.37 -0.26
C TYR A 31 -6.01 8.40 1.04
N ASN A 32 -5.15 7.40 1.14
CA ASN A 32 -4.09 7.26 2.11
C ASN A 32 -2.75 7.50 1.43
N ARG A 33 -1.78 7.97 2.21
CA ARG A 33 -0.36 7.92 1.82
C ARG A 33 0.08 6.48 2.02
N CYS A 34 -0.07 5.69 0.97
CA CYS A 34 0.15 4.25 1.02
C CYS A 34 1.64 3.99 0.90
N HIS A 35 2.20 3.31 1.91
CA HIS A 35 3.56 2.83 1.90
C HIS A 35 3.71 1.72 0.85
N LEU A 36 4.77 1.76 0.03
CA LEU A 36 5.15 0.60 -0.79
C LEU A 36 5.85 -0.43 0.09
N LEU A 37 6.78 0.02 0.93
CA LEU A 37 7.40 -0.76 1.99
C LEU A 37 6.83 -0.29 3.34
N GLY A 38 5.97 -1.10 3.93
CA GLY A 38 5.29 -0.77 5.18
C GLY A 38 6.25 -0.45 6.32
N TYR A 39 5.91 0.58 7.12
CA TYR A 39 6.70 1.02 8.27
C TYR A 39 7.06 -0.13 9.22
N GLN A 40 6.12 -1.06 9.46
CA GLN A 40 6.33 -2.21 10.34
C GLN A 40 7.47 -3.14 9.89
N LEU A 41 7.84 -3.11 8.61
CA LEU A 41 8.92 -3.92 8.07
C LEU A 41 10.24 -3.14 8.07
N THR A 42 10.23 -1.90 7.59
CA THR A 42 11.45 -1.15 7.22
C THR A 42 11.74 0.10 8.03
N ALA A 43 10.83 0.52 8.91
CA ALA A 43 10.87 1.83 9.60
C ALA A 43 10.81 3.06 8.67
N GLU A 44 10.59 2.88 7.37
CA GLU A 44 10.45 3.97 6.41
C GLU A 44 9.20 4.80 6.74
N ASN A 45 9.40 6.06 7.15
CA ASN A 45 8.31 6.93 7.58
C ASN A 45 7.86 7.89 6.47
N ALA A 46 8.23 9.18 6.53
CA ALA A 46 7.82 10.21 5.59
C ALA A 46 8.71 10.29 4.33
N ASN A 47 9.07 9.14 3.76
CA ASN A 47 9.91 9.08 2.56
C ASN A 47 9.05 9.26 1.29
N PRO A 48 9.21 10.35 0.52
CA PRO A 48 8.39 10.61 -0.66
C PRO A 48 8.61 9.58 -1.78
N LYS A 49 9.73 8.84 -1.78
CA LYS A 49 9.98 7.75 -2.73
C LYS A 49 9.26 6.45 -2.37
N ASN A 50 8.73 6.34 -1.15
CA ASN A 50 8.08 5.14 -0.63
C ASN A 50 6.56 5.33 -0.43
N LEU A 51 6.00 6.46 -0.87
CA LEU A 51 4.60 6.81 -0.64
C LEU A 51 3.90 7.11 -1.96
N ILE A 52 2.79 6.41 -2.20
CA ILE A 52 1.89 6.66 -3.33
C ILE A 52 0.50 7.10 -2.86
N THR A 53 -0.27 7.71 -3.76
CA THR A 53 -1.70 7.92 -3.56
C THR A 53 -2.41 6.57 -3.71
N GLY A 54 -2.80 5.96 -2.60
CA GLY A 54 -3.51 4.68 -2.57
C GLY A 54 -4.86 4.82 -1.88
N THR A 55 -5.87 4.07 -2.29
CA THR A 55 -7.15 4.05 -1.59
C THR A 55 -7.02 3.44 -0.19
N ARG A 56 -7.98 3.73 0.69
CA ARG A 56 -8.11 3.06 1.99
C ARG A 56 -8.23 1.55 1.81
N TYR A 57 -9.00 1.10 0.81
CA TYR A 57 -9.16 -0.31 0.49
C TYR A 57 -7.84 -0.97 0.09
N LEU A 58 -7.08 -0.38 -0.85
CA LEU A 58 -5.74 -0.87 -1.19
C LEU A 58 -4.86 -0.99 0.05
N ASN A 59 -4.81 0.07 0.85
CA ASN A 59 -3.90 0.15 1.99
C ASN A 59 -4.23 -0.87 3.10
N THR A 60 -5.50 -1.23 3.31
CA THR A 60 -5.91 -2.03 4.48
C THR A 60 -6.49 -3.39 4.17
N VAL A 61 -7.13 -3.54 3.01
CA VAL A 61 -7.70 -4.81 2.56
C VAL A 61 -6.80 -5.46 1.51
N GLY A 62 -6.20 -4.64 0.63
CA GLY A 62 -5.30 -5.13 -0.42
C GLY A 62 -3.92 -5.54 0.09
N MET A 63 -3.17 -4.60 0.68
CA MET A 63 -1.74 -4.81 1.01
C MET A 63 -1.52 -5.37 2.41
N LEU A 64 -2.20 -4.81 3.42
CA LEU A 64 -1.93 -5.09 4.83
C LEU A 64 -1.93 -6.58 5.22
N PRO A 65 -2.80 -7.45 4.69
CA PRO A 65 -2.74 -8.88 5.01
C PRO A 65 -1.39 -9.51 4.63
N PHE A 66 -0.85 -9.19 3.45
CA PHE A 66 0.45 -9.70 2.99
C PHE A 66 1.61 -9.11 3.78
N GLU A 67 1.54 -7.83 4.15
CA GLU A 67 2.54 -7.20 5.01
C GLU A 67 2.58 -7.85 6.40
N ASN A 68 1.41 -8.19 6.95
CA ASN A 68 1.32 -8.89 8.24
C ASN A 68 1.90 -10.31 8.16
N MET A 69 1.60 -11.06 7.09
CA MET A 69 2.20 -12.39 6.88
C MET A 69 3.74 -12.33 6.92
N ILE A 70 4.34 -11.35 6.22
CA ILE A 70 5.79 -11.15 6.25
C ILE A 70 6.27 -10.77 7.65
N ALA A 71 5.60 -9.83 8.31
CA ALA A 71 5.99 -9.36 9.63
C ALA A 71 5.94 -10.47 10.68
N ASP A 72 4.91 -11.31 10.63
CA ASP A 72 4.72 -12.41 11.57
C ASP A 72 5.75 -13.51 11.32
N TYR A 73 6.01 -13.89 10.06
CA TYR A 73 7.09 -14.81 9.71
C TYR A 73 8.45 -14.33 10.27
N ILE A 74 8.82 -13.06 10.06
CA ILE A 74 10.09 -12.50 10.56
C ILE A 74 10.15 -12.54 12.09
N LYS A 75 9.04 -12.23 12.79
CA LYS A 75 9.00 -12.23 14.27
C LYS A 75 9.11 -13.62 14.86
N GLU A 76 8.41 -14.59 14.27
CA GLU A 76 8.32 -15.95 14.82
C GLU A 76 9.60 -16.74 14.58
N THR A 77 10.26 -16.50 13.45
CA THR A 77 11.42 -17.30 13.02
C THR A 77 12.76 -16.60 13.20
N GLY A 78 12.77 -15.26 13.17
CA GLY A 78 14.02 -14.47 13.04
C GLY A 78 14.66 -14.55 11.65
N ASN A 79 14.00 -15.16 10.67
CA ASN A 79 14.49 -15.33 9.30
C ASN A 79 14.29 -14.07 8.43
N HIS A 80 14.76 -14.15 7.19
CA HIS A 80 14.74 -13.07 6.22
C HIS A 80 13.75 -13.32 5.08
N VAL A 81 13.25 -12.22 4.51
CA VAL A 81 12.31 -12.22 3.38
C VAL A 81 12.84 -11.27 2.29
N LEU A 82 13.00 -11.78 1.08
CA LEU A 82 13.14 -10.95 -0.12
C LEU A 82 11.78 -10.36 -0.43
N TYR A 83 11.68 -9.04 -0.49
CA TYR A 83 10.41 -8.33 -0.66
C TYR A 83 10.53 -7.21 -1.68
N ARG A 84 9.57 -7.15 -2.61
CA ARG A 84 9.48 -6.11 -3.64
C ARG A 84 8.04 -5.66 -3.81
N VAL A 85 7.83 -4.35 -3.89
CA VAL A 85 6.54 -3.75 -4.22
C VAL A 85 6.73 -2.76 -5.37
N THR A 86 6.00 -3.01 -6.45
CA THR A 86 6.10 -2.23 -7.69
C THR A 86 4.75 -1.57 -7.98
N PRO A 87 4.63 -0.23 -7.86
CA PRO A 87 3.40 0.45 -8.27
C PRO A 87 3.27 0.43 -9.79
N ILE A 88 2.08 0.10 -10.28
CA ILE A 88 1.80 0.00 -11.71
C ILE A 88 0.98 1.21 -12.15
N PHE A 89 1.60 2.07 -12.95
CA PHE A 89 0.97 3.20 -13.62
C PHE A 89 0.77 2.87 -15.11
N HIS A 90 -0.28 3.41 -15.73
CA HIS A 90 -0.47 3.30 -17.17
C HIS A 90 -0.26 4.67 -17.83
N GLY A 91 0.70 4.76 -18.75
CA GLY A 91 1.03 6.03 -19.42
C GLY A 91 1.44 7.13 -18.44
N GLU A 92 0.80 8.30 -18.55
CA GLU A 92 1.07 9.47 -17.71
C GLU A 92 0.13 9.59 -16.49
N GLU A 93 -0.47 8.48 -16.06
CA GLU A 93 -1.33 8.46 -14.88
C GLU A 93 -0.60 8.96 -13.63
N LEU A 94 -1.27 9.80 -12.85
CA LEU A 94 -0.74 10.30 -11.59
C LEU A 94 -1.05 9.39 -10.40
N VAL A 95 -2.00 8.46 -10.55
CA VAL A 95 -2.38 7.48 -9.53
C VAL A 95 -2.15 6.08 -10.09
N ALA A 96 -1.45 5.22 -9.33
CA ALA A 96 -1.20 3.85 -9.75
C ALA A 96 -2.52 3.07 -9.85
N ARG A 97 -2.66 2.16 -10.82
CA ARG A 97 -3.80 1.24 -10.95
C ARG A 97 -3.82 0.18 -9.86
N GLY A 98 -2.67 -0.10 -9.27
CA GLY A 98 -2.45 -1.09 -8.24
C GLY A 98 -0.96 -1.23 -7.96
N VAL A 99 -0.63 -2.18 -7.10
CA VAL A 99 0.76 -2.55 -6.80
C VAL A 99 0.94 -4.05 -7.02
N LEU A 100 2.06 -4.43 -7.62
CA LEU A 100 2.53 -5.81 -7.64
C LEU A 100 3.38 -6.03 -6.38
N MET A 101 2.98 -6.97 -5.53
CA MET A 101 3.70 -7.36 -4.32
C MET A 101 4.28 -8.75 -4.50
N GLU A 102 5.58 -8.88 -4.23
CA GLU A 102 6.32 -10.12 -4.38
C GLU A 102 7.12 -10.37 -3.10
N ALA A 103 7.02 -11.57 -2.55
CA ALA A 103 7.80 -11.96 -1.38
C ALA A 103 8.25 -13.42 -1.45
N ARG A 104 9.44 -13.67 -0.93
CA ARG A 104 9.99 -15.02 -0.74
C ARG A 104 10.85 -15.08 0.51
N SER A 105 10.57 -15.99 1.42
CA SER A 105 11.45 -16.30 2.56
C SER A 105 12.73 -17.01 2.11
N ILE A 106 13.86 -16.69 2.74
CA ILE A 106 15.19 -17.09 2.26
C ILE A 106 15.60 -18.45 2.84
N GLU A 107 15.58 -18.58 4.16
CA GLU A 107 16.15 -19.72 4.90
C GLU A 107 15.37 -21.03 4.70
N ASP A 108 14.07 -20.94 4.47
CA ASP A 108 13.18 -22.07 4.21
C ASP A 108 12.83 -22.21 2.72
N TYR A 109 13.56 -21.52 1.84
CA TYR A 109 13.38 -21.52 0.40
C TYR A 109 11.99 -21.11 -0.11
N GLY A 110 11.18 -20.44 0.70
CA GLY A 110 9.83 -19.99 0.34
C GLY A 110 8.70 -20.84 0.94
N ASP A 111 9.01 -21.76 1.86
CA ASP A 111 7.99 -22.60 2.51
C ASP A 111 7.05 -21.75 3.39
N GLY A 112 7.57 -20.82 4.18
CA GLY A 112 6.78 -19.92 5.01
C GLY A 112 6.17 -18.73 4.24
N ILE A 113 6.93 -18.08 3.36
CA ILE A 113 6.47 -16.96 2.55
C ILE A 113 6.84 -17.19 1.08
N LEU A 114 5.84 -17.31 0.22
CA LEU A 114 6.01 -17.26 -1.24
C LEU A 114 4.74 -16.73 -1.90
N PHE A 115 4.79 -15.50 -2.40
CA PHE A 115 3.67 -14.94 -3.15
C PHE A 115 4.11 -13.95 -4.23
N ASN A 116 3.23 -13.81 -5.23
CA ASN A 116 3.27 -12.78 -6.26
C ASN A 116 1.83 -12.37 -6.56
N VAL A 117 1.42 -11.21 -6.06
CA VAL A 117 0.01 -10.77 -6.04
C VAL A 117 -0.13 -9.35 -6.55
N TYR A 118 -1.22 -9.09 -7.28
CA TYR A 118 -1.59 -7.75 -7.71
C TYR A 118 -2.69 -7.19 -6.83
N CYS A 119 -2.39 -6.12 -6.10
CA CYS A 119 -3.33 -5.44 -5.23
C CYS A 119 -3.90 -4.20 -5.94
N TYR A 120 -5.18 -4.24 -6.28
CA TYR A 120 -5.85 -3.16 -7.03
C TYR A 120 -5.98 -1.89 -6.20
N ASN A 121 -5.64 -0.75 -6.80
CA ASN A 121 -5.86 0.58 -6.23
C ASN A 121 -7.28 1.06 -6.56
N ASN A 122 -8.28 0.36 -6.02
CA ASN A 122 -9.69 0.69 -6.18
C ASN A 122 -10.34 0.92 -4.82
N GLN A 123 -11.57 1.39 -4.81
CA GLN A 123 -12.37 1.50 -3.59
C GLN A 123 -13.81 1.13 -3.96
N PRO A 124 -14.43 0.16 -3.27
CA PRO A 124 -15.84 -0.15 -3.51
C PRO A 124 -16.72 1.10 -3.48
N LYS A 125 -17.59 1.24 -4.49
CA LYS A 125 -18.52 2.37 -4.70
C LYS A 125 -17.87 3.70 -5.12
N VAL A 126 -16.59 3.70 -5.49
CA VAL A 126 -15.88 4.90 -5.95
C VAL A 126 -15.18 4.60 -7.28
N ASP A 127 -15.49 5.41 -8.29
CA ASP A 127 -14.75 5.46 -9.55
C ASP A 127 -13.60 6.45 -9.42
N ILE A 128 -12.43 6.10 -9.97
CA ILE A 128 -11.21 6.91 -9.90
C ILE A 128 -10.77 7.29 -11.32
N ASN A 129 -10.55 8.58 -11.55
CA ASN A 129 -9.79 9.07 -12.69
C ASN A 129 -8.30 8.98 -12.36
N TYR A 130 -7.64 7.91 -12.79
CA TYR A 130 -6.23 7.65 -12.47
C TYR A 130 -5.26 8.66 -13.12
N MET A 131 -5.70 9.37 -14.16
CA MET A 131 -4.90 10.45 -14.77
C MET A 131 -4.72 11.62 -13.80
N THR A 132 -5.74 11.95 -13.00
CA THR A 132 -5.77 13.19 -12.20
C THR A 132 -5.88 12.95 -10.69
N GLY A 133 -6.33 11.76 -10.28
CA GLY A 133 -6.72 11.44 -8.92
C GLY A 133 -8.15 11.85 -8.56
N GLU A 134 -8.90 12.48 -9.46
CA GLU A 134 -10.32 12.79 -9.22
C GLU A 134 -11.11 11.51 -8.99
N ASN A 135 -12.19 11.62 -8.23
CA ASN A 135 -12.99 10.49 -7.82
C ASN A 135 -14.46 10.85 -7.67
N PHE A 136 -15.32 9.88 -7.92
CA PHE A 136 -16.76 10.05 -7.98
C PHE A 136 -17.44 8.82 -7.39
N LEU A 137 -18.67 8.97 -6.89
CA LEU A 137 -19.50 7.80 -6.59
C LEU A 137 -19.74 7.02 -7.87
N THR A 138 -19.54 5.71 -7.82
CA THR A 138 -19.87 4.82 -8.93
C THR A 138 -21.35 4.95 -9.28
N LYS A 139 -21.66 5.21 -10.56
CA LYS A 139 -23.05 5.23 -11.04
C LYS A 139 -23.56 3.80 -11.12
N ILE A 140 -24.66 3.53 -10.42
CA ILE A 140 -25.41 2.26 -10.48
C ILE A 140 -26.43 2.36 -11.61
#